data_AF-A0A6J6EN85-F1
#
_entry.id   AF-A0A6J6EN85-F1
#
_cell.length_a   1.000
_cell.length_b   1.000
_cell.length_c   1.000
_cell.angle_alpha   90.00
_cell.angle_beta   90.00
_cell.angle_gamma   90.00
#
_symmetry.space_group_name_H-M   'P 1'
#
loop_
_entity.id
_entity.type
_entity.pdbx_description
1 polymer ?
#
loop_
_entity_poly.entity_id
_entity_poly.type
_entity_poly.pdbx_seq_one_letter_code
_entity_poly.pdbx_strand_id
1 'polypeptide(L)' 'MLAKAKQILVSELALAERTDELKAAVILDKVLAS' A
#
# COMPACT_ATOMS: atom_id res chain seq x y z
N MET A 1 12.80 -9.72 -1.70
CA MET A 1 12.61 -9.23 -0.31
C MET A 1 11.76 -7.96 -0.28
N LEU A 2 12.11 -6.92 -1.05
CA LEU A 2 11.36 -5.66 -1.13
C LEU A 2 9.88 -5.81 -1.55
N ALA A 3 9.59 -6.66 -2.55
CA ALA A 3 8.22 -6.87 -3.03
C ALA A 3 7.26 -7.39 -1.92
N LYS A 4 7.76 -8.28 -1.05
CA LYS A 4 6.96 -8.82 0.07
C LYS A 4 6.71 -7.75 1.14
N ALA A 5 7.71 -6.93 1.45
CA ALA A 5 7.55 -5.81 2.37
C ALA A 5 6.55 -4.77 1.84
N LYS A 6 6.62 -4.45 0.53
CA LYS A 6 5.67 -3.55 -0.12
C LYS A 6 4.24 -4.10 -0.03
N GLN A 7 4.05 -5.40 -0.30
CA GLN A 7 2.73 -6.03 -0.22
C GLN A 7 2.14 -5.96 1.20
N ILE A 8 2.93 -6.24 2.24
CA ILE A 8 2.49 -6.10 3.63
C ILE A 8 2.02 -4.66 3.90
N LEU A 9 2.81 -3.67 3.46
CA LEU A 9 2.47 -2.26 3.67
C LEU A 9 1.19 -1.84 2.94
N VAL A 10 0.94 -2.38 1.74
CA VAL A 10 -0.31 -2.16 0.99
C VAL A 10 -1.50 -2.78 1.72
N SER A 11 -1.37 -3.99 2.25
CA SER A 11 -2.45 -4.65 2.99
C SER A 11 -2.76 -3.92 4.31
N GLU A 12 -1.75 -3.47 5.06
CA GLU A 12 -1.96 -2.66 6.28
C GLU A 12 -2.64 -1.34 5.97
N LEU A 13 -2.23 -0.67 4.87
CA LEU A 13 -2.85 0.58 4.43
C LEU A 13 -4.30 0.38 3.97
N ALA A 14 -4.59 -0.72 3.28
CA ALA A 14 -5.94 -1.08 2.86
C ALA A 14 -6.88 -1.27 4.07
N LEU A 15 -6.39 -1.95 5.12
CA LEU A 15 -7.12 -2.14 6.37
C LEU A 15 -7.36 -0.82 7.11
N ALA A 16 -6.34 0.03 7.22
CA ALA A 16 -6.44 1.31 7.92
C ALA A 16 -7.44 2.27 7.25
N GLU A 17 -7.39 2.35 5.92
CA GLU A 17 -8.24 3.25 5.11
C GLU A 17 -9.60 2.64 4.73
N ARG A 18 -9.89 1.42 5.20
CA ARG A 18 -11.10 0.64 4.84
C ARG A 18 -11.35 0.62 3.34
N THR A 19 -10.28 0.38 2.58
CA THR A 19 -10.27 0.41 1.12
C THR A 19 -9.70 -0.89 0.56
N ASP A 20 -9.76 -1.05 -0.75
CA ASP A 20 -9.18 -2.20 -1.43
C ASP A 20 -7.65 -2.03 -1.65
N GLU A 21 -6.95 -3.15 -1.79
CA GLU A 21 -5.49 -3.16 -1.97
C GLU A 21 -5.03 -2.44 -3.25
N LEU A 22 -5.86 -2.37 -4.29
CA LEU A 22 -5.52 -1.65 -5.52
C LEU A 22 -5.45 -0.14 -5.27
N LYS A 23 -6.45 0.43 -4.58
CA LYS A 23 -6.43 1.84 -4.18
C LYS A 23 -5.31 2.12 -3.18
N ALA A 24 -5.10 1.24 -2.20
CA ALA A 24 -4.01 1.39 -1.23
C ALA A 24 -2.63 1.38 -1.92
N ALA A 25 -2.42 0.52 -2.93
CA ALA A 25 -1.18 0.50 -3.70
C ALA A 25 -0.92 1.84 -4.42
N VAL A 26 -1.95 2.45 -5.02
CA VAL A 26 -1.83 3.76 -5.66
C VAL A 26 -1.50 4.87 -4.67
N ILE A 27 -2.09 4.83 -3.46
CA ILE A 27 -1.78 5.79 -2.38
C ILE A 27 -0.33 5.62 -1.95
N LEU A 28 0.11 4.38 -1.73
CA LEU A 28 1.49 4.09 -1.34
C LEU A 28 2.49 4.56 -2.40
N ASP A 29 2.21 4.33 -3.68
CA ASP A 29 3.07 4.78 -4.78
C ASP A 29 3.16 6.31 -4.85
N LYS A 30 2.08 7.04 -4.54
CA LYS A 30 2.10 8.50 -4.45
C LYS A 30 2.98 9.00 -3.31
N VAL A 31 2.94 8.34 -2.15
CA VAL A 31 3.75 8.72 -0.97
C VAL A 31 5.23 8.44 -1.22
N LEU A 32 5.56 7.30 -1.82
CA LEU A 32 6.96 6.93 -2.10
C LEU A 32 7.60 7.73 -3.25
N ALA A 33 6.78 8.34 -4.11
CA ALA A 33 7.25 9.21 -5.20
C ALA A 33 7.49 10.66 -4.78
N SER A 34 7.24 11.00 -3.51
CA SER A 34 7.43 12.35 -2.93
C SER A 34 8.62 12.40 -1.99
#